data_AF-A0AAU0WQV3-F1
#
_entry.id   AF-A0AAU0WQV3-F1
#
_cell.length_a   1.000
_cell.length_b   1.000
_cell.length_c   1.000
_cell.angle_alpha   90.00
_cell.angle_beta   90.00
_cell.angle_gamma   90.00
#
_symmetry.space_group_name_H-M   'P 1'
#
loop_
_entity.id
_entity.type
_entity.pdbx_description
1 polymer ?
#
loop_
_entity_poly.entity_id
_entity_poly.type
_entity_poly.pdbx_seq_one_letter_code
_entity_poly.pdbx_strand_id
1 'polypeptide(L)'
;MTARSREAAFERSQIIRALLVNPLLHRRGRHIRTLDLALRHQAELRRWFDHHLGWQLHVERDRLRLFKIPETPGRRDVEAPTARQSALYCLLLAALEDCGQQTVISELAEKLTAVSAAHTALRRFDATVHRERFDLVAMVRLLCRHGVLTPTGEAGTAREQEKEYVAGNGDALYDIDHRTASLMLAAPVAPAQAGGPDELLDTLGAGQGGTADEMARQALMRRLVDEPVVYLDDVPGEQRDYFLAHADELLAALRLGLDTRVEMRTEGAAIIDEELTDLEFPKASAPSFAALALADRLCSEVDSRSPRRMFVPHPRLLELTAEVAADLLKVIPNINGHPIDAIRIKEAALPILIQLGLTEHASGGIRIRPGLARYRAQPGLGARKAAENLMLFGAHDLPSSPLLSSEDDSDDTL
;
A
#
# COMPACT_ATOMS: atom_id res chain seq x y z
N MET A 1 22.14 -27.30 0.04
CA MET A 1 21.70 -26.39 -1.04
C MET A 1 22.93 -25.93 -1.82
N THR A 2 22.98 -26.13 -3.14
CA THR A 2 24.12 -25.71 -3.98
C THR A 2 24.14 -24.18 -4.15
N ALA A 3 25.30 -23.59 -4.45
CA ALA A 3 25.42 -22.14 -4.67
C ALA A 3 24.46 -21.63 -5.76
N ARG A 4 24.31 -22.39 -6.85
CA ARG A 4 23.37 -22.12 -7.94
C ARG A 4 21.90 -22.15 -7.50
N SER A 5 21.55 -22.99 -6.53
CA SER A 5 20.20 -23.04 -5.97
C SER A 5 19.90 -21.85 -5.05
N ARG A 6 20.90 -21.31 -4.36
CA ARG A 6 20.79 -20.07 -3.57
C ARG A 6 20.60 -18.85 -4.46
N GLU A 7 21.40 -18.74 -5.52
CA GLU A 7 21.30 -17.67 -6.51
C GLU A 7 19.92 -17.65 -7.18
N ALA A 8 19.42 -18.81 -7.63
CA ALA A 8 18.08 -18.90 -8.21
C ALA A 8 16.97 -18.54 -7.22
N ALA A 9 17.13 -18.86 -5.93
CA ALA A 9 16.17 -18.46 -4.90
C ALA A 9 16.16 -16.94 -4.70
N PHE A 10 17.33 -16.33 -4.57
CA PHE A 10 17.48 -14.88 -4.46
C PHE A 10 16.89 -14.15 -5.68
N GLU A 11 17.18 -14.62 -6.91
CA GLU A 11 16.60 -14.07 -8.14
C GLU A 11 15.07 -14.09 -8.09
N ARG A 12 14.45 -15.18 -7.64
CA ARG A 12 12.99 -15.28 -7.49
C ARG A 12 12.45 -14.32 -6.44
N SER A 13 13.09 -14.24 -5.27
CA SER A 13 12.64 -13.35 -4.20
C SER A 13 12.64 -11.89 -4.65
N GLN A 14 13.69 -11.45 -5.36
CA GLN A 14 13.76 -10.11 -5.93
C GLN A 14 12.64 -9.82 -6.93
N ILE A 15 12.24 -10.80 -7.74
CA ILE A 15 11.12 -10.65 -8.69
C ILE A 15 9.78 -10.60 -7.95
N ILE A 16 9.57 -11.48 -6.96
CA ILE A 16 8.35 -11.49 -6.15
C ILE A 16 8.18 -10.14 -5.46
N ARG A 17 9.22 -9.65 -4.78
CA ARG A 17 9.25 -8.33 -4.13
C ARG A 17 8.88 -7.22 -5.10
N ALA A 18 9.53 -7.18 -6.27
CA ALA A 18 9.27 -6.16 -7.29
C ALA A 18 7.79 -6.16 -7.77
N LEU A 19 7.19 -7.34 -7.91
CA LEU A 19 5.79 -7.50 -8.32
C LEU A 19 4.78 -7.18 -7.21
N LEU A 20 5.13 -7.41 -5.95
CA LEU A 20 4.27 -7.02 -4.82
C LEU A 20 4.13 -5.51 -4.69
N VAL A 21 5.23 -4.77 -4.90
CA VAL A 21 5.27 -3.30 -4.88
C VAL A 21 4.70 -2.71 -6.17
N ASN A 22 5.11 -3.24 -7.32
CA ASN A 22 4.67 -2.78 -8.63
C ASN A 22 4.04 -3.95 -9.40
N PRO A 23 2.71 -4.15 -9.31
CA PRO A 23 2.02 -5.32 -9.87
C PRO A 23 1.92 -5.29 -11.40
N LEU A 24 2.55 -4.30 -12.04
CA LEU A 24 2.77 -4.20 -13.47
C LEU A 24 4.17 -3.65 -13.71
N LEU A 25 4.99 -4.39 -14.44
CA LEU A 25 6.35 -4.01 -14.80
C LEU A 25 6.49 -4.02 -16.32
N HIS A 26 7.10 -2.98 -16.89
CA HIS A 26 7.44 -2.91 -18.32
C HIS A 26 8.95 -3.13 -18.53
N ARG A 27 9.33 -3.58 -19.73
CA ARG A 27 10.72 -3.73 -20.16
C ARG A 27 11.40 -2.39 -20.43
N ARG A 28 11.61 -1.59 -19.38
CA ARG A 28 12.25 -0.28 -19.46
C ARG A 28 13.15 -0.04 -18.25
N GLY A 29 14.24 0.69 -18.46
CA GLY A 29 15.17 1.09 -17.40
C GLY A 29 15.62 -0.08 -16.51
N ARG A 30 15.46 0.07 -15.19
CA ARG A 30 15.87 -0.91 -14.17
C ARG A 30 15.15 -2.27 -14.24
N HIS A 31 14.01 -2.36 -14.93
CA HIS A 31 13.20 -3.57 -14.95
C HIS A 31 13.60 -4.58 -16.03
N ILE A 32 14.47 -4.20 -16.99
CA ILE A 32 14.90 -5.09 -18.10
C ILE A 32 15.44 -6.42 -17.58
N ARG A 33 16.38 -6.38 -16.62
CA ARG A 33 16.95 -7.59 -16.01
C ARG A 33 15.90 -8.41 -15.25
N THR A 34 14.98 -7.74 -14.55
CA THR A 34 13.90 -8.39 -13.80
C THR A 34 13.02 -9.22 -14.72
N LEU A 35 12.66 -8.69 -15.90
CA LEU A 35 11.87 -9.42 -16.89
C LEU A 35 12.62 -10.62 -17.48
N ASP A 36 13.90 -10.47 -17.78
CA ASP A 36 14.72 -11.58 -18.29
C ASP A 36 14.81 -12.74 -17.28
N LEU A 37 14.94 -12.41 -15.99
CA LEU A 37 14.92 -13.39 -14.91
C LEU A 37 13.51 -13.98 -14.68
N ALA A 38 12.46 -13.18 -14.79
CA ALA A 38 11.08 -13.65 -14.65
C ALA A 38 10.71 -14.65 -15.75
N LEU A 39 11.13 -14.43 -16.99
CA LEU A 39 10.96 -15.39 -18.09
C LEU A 39 11.68 -16.72 -17.81
N ARG A 40 12.86 -16.67 -17.17
CA ARG A 40 13.62 -17.86 -16.78
C ARG A 40 12.93 -18.66 -15.67
N HIS A 41 12.33 -17.98 -14.69
CA HIS A 41 11.74 -18.59 -13.48
C HIS A 41 10.20 -18.61 -13.49
N GLN A 42 9.57 -18.44 -14.66
CA GLN A 42 8.12 -18.22 -14.76
C GLN A 42 7.28 -19.34 -14.12
N ALA A 43 7.72 -20.61 -14.21
CA ALA A 43 6.97 -21.75 -13.69
C ALA A 43 6.99 -21.78 -12.14
N GLU A 44 8.13 -21.46 -11.54
CA GLU A 44 8.28 -21.32 -10.09
C GLU A 44 7.51 -20.11 -9.57
N LEU A 45 7.60 -18.97 -10.27
CA LEU A 45 6.91 -17.74 -9.88
C LEU A 45 5.39 -17.91 -9.91
N ARG A 46 4.84 -18.47 -10.99
CA ARG A 46 3.40 -18.77 -11.11
C ARG A 46 2.94 -19.70 -10.00
N ARG A 47 3.67 -20.79 -9.75
CA ARG A 47 3.33 -21.73 -8.66
C ARG A 47 3.34 -21.06 -7.29
N TRP A 48 4.30 -20.18 -7.03
CA TRP A 48 4.39 -19.48 -5.75
C TRP A 48 3.20 -18.54 -5.53
N PHE A 49 2.87 -17.69 -6.52
CA PHE A 49 1.73 -16.78 -6.42
C PHE A 49 0.39 -17.51 -6.37
N ASP A 50 0.21 -18.57 -7.15
CA ASP A 50 -1.00 -19.38 -7.16
C ASP A 50 -1.22 -20.09 -5.82
N HIS A 51 -0.19 -20.81 -5.34
CA HIS A 51 -0.30 -21.61 -4.12
C HIS A 51 -0.46 -20.76 -2.84
N HIS A 52 0.29 -19.67 -2.72
CA HIS A 52 0.31 -18.85 -1.51
C HIS A 52 -0.70 -17.71 -1.54
N LEU A 53 -0.98 -17.10 -2.70
CA LEU A 53 -1.78 -15.88 -2.78
C LEU A 53 -3.01 -16.06 -3.67
N GLY A 54 -3.13 -17.14 -4.45
CA GLY A 54 -4.18 -17.31 -5.46
C GLY A 54 -4.18 -16.19 -6.51
N TRP A 55 -3.06 -15.49 -6.71
CA TRP A 55 -2.96 -14.39 -7.66
C TRP A 55 -2.38 -14.87 -8.97
N GLN A 56 -3.01 -14.47 -10.07
CA GLN A 56 -2.54 -14.83 -11.40
C GLN A 56 -1.34 -13.96 -11.80
N LEU A 57 -0.27 -14.62 -12.27
CA LEU A 57 0.90 -13.96 -12.83
C LEU A 57 0.95 -14.16 -14.35
N HIS A 58 0.75 -13.07 -15.07
CA HIS A 58 0.93 -13.01 -16.52
C HIS A 58 2.35 -12.55 -16.86
N VAL A 59 3.04 -13.35 -17.68
CA VAL A 59 4.45 -13.16 -18.03
C VAL A 59 4.55 -13.05 -19.54
N GLU A 60 4.99 -11.90 -20.02
CA GLU A 60 5.28 -11.66 -21.44
C GLU A 60 6.73 -11.23 -21.64
N ARG A 61 7.14 -11.05 -22.89
CA ARG A 61 8.50 -10.65 -23.24
C ARG A 61 8.81 -9.21 -22.80
N ASP A 62 7.83 -8.31 -22.87
CA ASP A 62 7.98 -6.88 -22.63
C ASP A 62 7.28 -6.38 -21.36
N ARG A 63 6.51 -7.23 -20.66
CA ARG A 63 5.78 -6.87 -19.44
C ARG A 63 5.53 -8.06 -18.51
N LEU A 64 5.34 -7.76 -17.23
CA LEU A 64 4.85 -8.68 -16.20
C LEU A 64 3.63 -8.06 -15.52
N ARG A 65 2.58 -8.84 -15.27
CA ARG A 65 1.37 -8.37 -14.59
C ARG A 65 0.96 -9.39 -13.52
N LEU A 66 0.90 -8.94 -12.27
CA LEU A 66 0.40 -9.71 -11.13
C LEU A 66 -1.01 -9.22 -10.75
N PHE A 67 -2.04 -10.01 -10.99
CA PHE A 67 -3.42 -9.64 -10.68
C PHE A 67 -3.71 -9.77 -9.18
N LYS A 68 -3.28 -8.76 -8.40
CA LYS A 68 -3.55 -8.65 -6.96
C LYS A 68 -5.05 -8.47 -6.71
N ILE A 69 -5.59 -9.31 -5.83
CA ILE A 69 -6.95 -9.24 -5.29
C ILE A 69 -6.79 -9.12 -3.77
N PRO A 70 -7.17 -7.98 -3.17
CA PRO A 70 -6.97 -7.77 -1.75
C PRO A 70 -7.99 -8.60 -0.94
N GLU A 71 -7.57 -9.13 0.22
CA GLU A 71 -8.47 -9.88 1.12
C GLU A 71 -9.45 -8.95 1.84
N THR A 72 -9.00 -7.75 2.18
CA THR A 72 -9.83 -6.70 2.78
C THR A 72 -9.65 -5.41 1.98
N PRO A 73 -10.66 -4.53 1.93
CA PRO A 73 -10.45 -3.19 1.39
C PRO A 73 -9.31 -2.54 2.17
N GLY A 74 -8.16 -2.34 1.52
CA GLY A 74 -6.95 -1.81 2.15
C GLY A 74 -7.21 -0.48 2.86
N ARG A 75 -6.31 -0.11 3.78
CA ARG A 75 -6.42 1.18 4.47
C ARG A 75 -6.33 2.31 3.45
N ARG A 76 -7.34 3.18 3.43
CA ARG A 76 -7.44 4.25 2.42
C ARG A 76 -6.24 5.19 2.55
N ASP A 77 -5.39 5.19 1.54
CA ASP A 77 -4.35 6.21 1.37
C ASP A 77 -5.02 7.57 1.08
N VAL A 78 -4.48 8.64 1.64
CA VAL A 78 -4.90 10.02 1.34
C VAL A 78 -4.66 10.35 -0.14
N GLU A 79 -3.66 9.71 -0.77
CA GLU A 79 -3.36 9.88 -2.19
C GLU A 79 -4.17 8.95 -3.12
N ALA A 80 -5.01 8.06 -2.57
CA ALA A 80 -5.83 7.17 -3.36
C ALA A 80 -6.87 7.95 -4.21
N PRO A 81 -7.16 7.49 -5.45
CA PRO A 81 -8.21 8.09 -6.27
C PRO A 81 -9.56 8.14 -5.53
N THR A 82 -10.26 9.27 -5.67
CA THR A 82 -11.64 9.39 -5.16
C THR A 82 -12.59 8.45 -5.91
N ALA A 83 -13.81 8.25 -5.41
CA ALA A 83 -14.83 7.46 -6.12
C ALA A 83 -15.12 8.01 -7.52
N ARG A 84 -15.14 9.35 -7.68
CA ARG A 84 -15.33 9.98 -9.00
C ARG A 84 -14.15 9.71 -9.92
N GLN A 85 -12.93 9.87 -9.42
CA GLN A 85 -11.71 9.60 -10.18
C GLN A 85 -11.62 8.12 -10.59
N SER A 86 -11.95 7.19 -9.69
CA SER A 86 -12.01 5.75 -9.99
C SER A 86 -13.01 5.43 -11.11
N ALA A 87 -14.19 6.06 -11.09
CA ALA A 87 -15.16 5.93 -12.18
C ALA A 87 -14.62 6.48 -13.51
N LEU A 88 -13.96 7.64 -13.49
CA LEU A 88 -13.34 8.22 -14.70
C LEU A 88 -12.21 7.33 -15.23
N TYR A 89 -11.43 6.71 -14.36
CA TYR A 89 -10.38 5.76 -14.76
C TYR A 89 -10.96 4.58 -15.54
N CYS A 90 -12.03 3.95 -15.04
CA CYS A 90 -12.71 2.86 -15.76
C CYS A 90 -13.32 3.32 -17.09
N LEU A 91 -13.94 4.51 -17.13
CA LEU A 91 -14.50 5.07 -18.36
C LEU A 91 -13.43 5.43 -19.39
N LEU A 92 -12.27 5.91 -18.93
CA LEU A 92 -11.11 6.14 -19.80
C LEU A 92 -10.62 4.85 -20.42
N LEU A 93 -10.44 3.78 -19.63
CA LEU A 93 -10.07 2.47 -20.17
C LEU A 93 -11.05 1.98 -21.23
N ALA A 94 -12.36 2.14 -21.00
CA ALA A 94 -13.37 1.81 -22.01
C ALA A 94 -13.28 2.70 -23.26
N ALA A 95 -13.06 4.01 -23.10
CA ALA A 95 -12.94 4.95 -24.21
C ALA A 95 -11.69 4.70 -25.07
N LEU A 96 -10.60 4.20 -24.46
CA LEU A 96 -9.36 3.90 -25.16
C LEU A 96 -9.51 2.75 -26.16
N GLU A 97 -10.43 1.81 -25.97
CA GLU A 97 -10.70 0.73 -26.94
C GLU A 97 -11.14 1.29 -28.31
N ASP A 98 -11.82 2.44 -28.33
CA ASP A 98 -12.26 3.13 -29.54
C ASP A 98 -11.22 4.14 -30.08
N CYS A 99 -10.06 4.26 -29.46
CA CYS A 99 -9.00 5.19 -29.87
C CYS A 99 -7.97 4.50 -30.79
N GLY A 100 -7.29 5.32 -31.61
CA GLY A 100 -6.19 4.86 -32.46
C GLY A 100 -4.91 4.54 -31.68
N GLN A 101 -3.75 4.71 -32.31
CA GLN A 101 -2.46 4.56 -31.61
C GLN A 101 -2.12 5.78 -30.73
N GLN A 102 -2.77 6.92 -31.00
CA GLN A 102 -2.58 8.18 -30.29
C GLN A 102 -3.93 8.79 -29.95
N THR A 103 -3.97 9.59 -28.88
CA THR A 103 -5.15 10.36 -28.46
C THR A 103 -4.70 11.67 -27.82
N VAL A 104 -5.59 12.65 -27.84
CA VAL A 104 -5.44 13.91 -27.08
C VAL A 104 -6.44 13.97 -25.92
N ILE A 105 -6.23 14.86 -24.95
CA ILE A 105 -7.13 14.98 -23.77
C ILE A 105 -8.53 15.43 -24.20
N SER A 106 -8.63 16.34 -25.16
CA SER A 106 -9.90 16.84 -25.68
C SER A 106 -10.76 15.70 -26.26
N GLU A 107 -10.17 14.82 -27.07
CA GLU A 107 -10.83 13.64 -27.64
C GLU A 107 -11.32 12.67 -26.54
N LEU A 108 -10.50 12.41 -25.52
CA LEU A 108 -10.91 11.60 -24.37
C LEU A 108 -12.10 12.24 -23.65
N ALA A 109 -12.07 13.56 -23.45
CA ALA A 109 -13.15 14.30 -22.80
C ALA A 109 -14.46 14.26 -23.61
N GLU A 110 -14.38 14.36 -24.93
CA GLU A 110 -15.52 14.21 -25.85
C GLU A 110 -16.12 12.82 -25.76
N LYS A 111 -15.29 11.76 -25.82
CA LYS A 111 -15.73 10.37 -25.66
C LYS A 111 -16.38 10.13 -24.30
N LEU A 112 -15.79 10.61 -23.21
CA LEU A 112 -16.38 10.53 -21.86
C LEU A 112 -17.72 11.26 -21.76
N THR A 113 -17.84 12.43 -22.38
CA THR A 113 -19.09 13.19 -22.45
C THR A 113 -20.17 12.38 -23.18
N ALA A 114 -19.82 11.81 -24.34
CA ALA A 114 -20.74 10.98 -25.13
C ALA A 114 -21.19 9.72 -24.36
N VAL A 115 -20.25 8.95 -23.80
CA VAL A 115 -20.54 7.70 -23.06
C VAL A 115 -21.40 7.98 -21.83
N SER A 116 -21.07 9.02 -21.06
CA SER A 116 -21.82 9.36 -19.85
C SER A 116 -23.18 10.00 -20.14
N ALA A 117 -23.38 10.61 -21.31
CA ALA A 117 -24.68 11.10 -21.75
C ALA A 117 -25.60 9.97 -22.23
N ALA A 118 -25.03 8.93 -22.87
CA ALA A 118 -25.77 7.78 -23.38
C ALA A 118 -26.29 6.85 -22.27
N HIS A 119 -25.59 6.76 -21.13
CA HIS A 119 -25.93 5.85 -20.04
C HIS A 119 -26.44 6.62 -18.81
N THR A 120 -27.75 6.60 -18.57
CA THR A 120 -28.40 7.34 -17.47
C THR A 120 -27.99 6.88 -16.07
N ALA A 121 -27.47 5.65 -15.93
CA ALA A 121 -26.91 5.14 -14.69
C ALA A 121 -25.56 5.78 -14.32
N LEU A 122 -24.86 6.40 -15.29
CA LEU A 122 -23.59 7.06 -15.05
C LEU A 122 -23.81 8.52 -14.67
N ARG A 123 -23.00 9.00 -13.71
CA ARG A 123 -22.88 10.44 -13.47
C ARG A 123 -22.26 11.10 -14.70
N ARG A 124 -22.99 12.02 -15.33
CA ARG A 124 -22.55 12.82 -16.48
C ARG A 124 -21.18 13.45 -16.23
N PHE A 125 -20.33 13.39 -17.24
CA PHE A 125 -19.09 14.14 -17.32
C PHE A 125 -19.32 15.42 -18.11
N ASP A 126 -18.75 16.53 -17.64
CA ASP A 126 -18.88 17.84 -18.27
C ASP A 126 -17.50 18.49 -18.36
N ALA A 127 -16.94 18.53 -19.58
CA ALA A 127 -15.63 19.10 -19.86
C ALA A 127 -15.57 20.62 -19.60
N THR A 128 -16.70 21.32 -19.47
CA THR A 128 -16.73 22.75 -19.13
C THR A 128 -16.47 23.01 -17.64
N VAL A 129 -16.69 22.01 -16.79
CA VAL A 129 -16.48 22.12 -15.33
C VAL A 129 -15.00 21.92 -14.98
N HIS A 130 -14.39 22.94 -14.36
CA HIS A 130 -12.98 22.91 -13.96
C HIS A 130 -12.62 21.68 -13.11
N ARG A 131 -13.48 21.30 -12.15
CA ARG A 131 -13.23 20.14 -11.29
C ARG A 131 -13.20 18.83 -12.08
N GLU A 132 -14.07 18.66 -13.06
CA GLU A 132 -14.12 17.45 -13.90
C GLU A 132 -12.87 17.38 -14.80
N ARG A 133 -12.41 18.50 -15.37
CA ARG A 133 -11.13 18.56 -16.10
C ARG A 133 -9.94 18.21 -15.21
N PHE A 134 -9.91 18.72 -13.98
CA PHE A 134 -8.87 18.39 -13.01
C PHE A 134 -8.84 16.89 -12.68
N ASP A 135 -10.01 16.29 -12.42
CA ASP A 135 -10.12 14.86 -12.13
C ASP A 135 -9.77 13.99 -13.35
N LEU A 136 -10.13 14.41 -14.56
CA LEU A 136 -9.71 13.77 -15.81
C LEU A 136 -8.18 13.75 -15.95
N VAL A 137 -7.52 14.91 -15.83
CA VAL A 137 -6.06 15.01 -15.92
C VAL A 137 -5.38 14.17 -14.83
N ALA A 138 -5.94 14.11 -13.62
CA ALA A 138 -5.41 13.24 -12.57
C ALA A 138 -5.43 11.76 -12.98
N MET A 139 -6.49 11.29 -13.64
CA MET A 139 -6.61 9.91 -14.10
C MET A 139 -5.80 9.61 -15.36
N VAL A 140 -5.66 10.55 -16.29
CA VAL A 140 -4.71 10.45 -17.40
C VAL A 140 -3.29 10.28 -16.88
N ARG A 141 -2.88 11.06 -15.87
CA ARG A 141 -1.58 10.90 -15.21
C ARG A 141 -1.41 9.54 -14.53
N LEU A 142 -2.48 9.00 -13.93
CA LEU A 142 -2.46 7.67 -13.34
C LEU A 142 -2.27 6.59 -14.43
N LEU A 143 -2.96 6.69 -15.57
CA LEU A 143 -2.75 5.83 -16.73
C LEU A 143 -1.32 5.93 -17.29
N CYS A 144 -0.72 7.13 -17.28
CA CYS A 144 0.68 7.33 -17.63
C CYS A 144 1.62 6.60 -16.65
N ARG A 145 1.35 6.67 -15.34
CA ARG A 145 2.13 5.93 -14.33
C ARG A 145 2.04 4.41 -14.53
N HIS A 146 0.89 3.92 -14.95
CA HIS A 146 0.69 2.51 -15.31
C HIS A 146 1.21 2.15 -16.71
N GLY A 147 1.75 3.11 -17.47
CA GLY A 147 2.27 2.87 -18.82
C GLY A 147 1.21 2.54 -19.87
N VAL A 148 -0.07 2.78 -19.58
CA VAL A 148 -1.17 2.69 -20.57
C VAL A 148 -1.06 3.83 -21.59
N LEU A 149 -0.74 5.03 -21.10
CA LEU A 149 -0.50 6.21 -21.90
C LEU A 149 0.98 6.62 -21.79
N THR A 150 1.57 7.08 -22.88
CA THR A 150 2.91 7.66 -22.88
C THR A 150 2.83 9.06 -23.48
N PRO A 151 3.18 10.13 -22.74
CA PRO A 151 3.16 11.48 -23.31
C PRO A 151 4.09 11.58 -24.53
N THR A 152 3.58 12.18 -25.60
CA THR A 152 4.36 12.40 -26.83
C THR A 152 5.04 13.77 -26.76
N GLY A 153 6.32 13.86 -27.14
CA GLY A 153 7.07 15.11 -27.21
C GLY A 153 8.20 15.24 -26.19
N GLU A 154 8.72 16.46 -26.02
CA GLU A 154 9.81 16.75 -25.09
C GLU A 154 9.36 16.63 -23.63
N ALA A 155 10.31 16.30 -22.75
CA ALA A 155 10.01 16.13 -21.33
C ALA A 155 9.50 17.45 -20.72
N GLY A 156 8.23 17.46 -20.31
CA GLY A 156 7.61 18.60 -19.61
C GLY A 156 6.49 19.28 -20.40
N THR A 157 6.48 19.19 -21.73
CA THR A 157 5.46 19.85 -22.58
C THR A 157 4.05 19.34 -22.28
N ALA A 158 3.89 18.03 -22.12
CA ALA A 158 2.61 17.43 -21.77
C ALA A 158 2.07 17.94 -20.42
N ARG A 159 2.94 18.19 -19.42
CA ARG A 159 2.49 18.73 -18.12
C ARG A 159 2.00 20.17 -18.22
N GLU A 160 2.60 20.96 -19.10
CA GLU A 160 2.15 22.33 -19.36
C GLU A 160 0.81 22.31 -20.09
N GLN A 161 0.68 21.50 -21.14
CA GLN A 161 -0.56 21.32 -21.88
C GLN A 161 -1.70 20.76 -21.02
N GLU A 162 -1.41 19.82 -20.10
CA GLU A 162 -2.38 19.34 -19.11
C GLU A 162 -2.86 20.47 -18.19
N LYS A 163 -1.96 21.34 -17.73
CA LYS A 163 -2.32 22.49 -16.88
C LYS A 163 -3.18 23.50 -17.64
N GLU A 164 -2.83 23.76 -18.90
CA GLU A 164 -3.60 24.61 -19.80
C GLU A 164 -4.97 23.98 -20.14
N TYR A 165 -5.07 22.66 -20.27
CA TYR A 165 -6.34 21.95 -20.45
C TYR A 165 -7.25 22.17 -19.24
N VAL A 166 -6.72 22.05 -18.01
CA VAL A 166 -7.50 22.37 -16.80
C VAL A 166 -7.98 23.84 -16.81
N ALA A 167 -7.16 24.77 -17.32
CA ALA A 167 -7.55 26.17 -17.52
C ALA A 167 -8.55 26.37 -18.69
N GLY A 168 -8.68 25.41 -19.60
CA GLY A 168 -9.66 25.38 -20.69
C GLY A 168 -9.10 25.53 -22.11
N ASN A 169 -7.78 25.62 -22.30
CA ASN A 169 -7.17 25.97 -23.59
C ASN A 169 -6.02 25.05 -24.07
N GLY A 170 -5.60 24.07 -23.27
CA GLY A 170 -4.50 23.15 -23.63
C GLY A 170 -5.01 21.81 -24.12
N ASP A 171 -4.15 21.05 -24.81
CA ASP A 171 -4.49 19.71 -25.26
C ASP A 171 -3.23 18.86 -25.43
N ALA A 172 -3.03 17.90 -24.53
CA ALA A 172 -1.83 17.07 -24.51
C ALA A 172 -2.02 15.79 -25.33
N LEU A 173 -0.99 15.40 -26.08
CA LEU A 173 -0.95 14.21 -26.94
C LEU A 173 -0.28 13.02 -26.23
N TYR A 174 -0.86 11.83 -26.40
CA TYR A 174 -0.35 10.58 -25.83
C TYR A 174 -0.36 9.44 -26.84
N ASP A 175 0.67 8.60 -26.78
CA ASP A 175 0.68 7.26 -27.37
C ASP A 175 -0.05 6.26 -26.46
N ILE A 176 -0.81 5.34 -27.04
CA ILE A 176 -1.65 4.37 -26.33
C ILE A 176 -1.04 2.97 -26.42
N ASP A 177 -0.80 2.33 -25.28
CA ASP A 177 -0.49 0.90 -25.19
C ASP A 177 -1.77 0.10 -24.86
N HIS A 178 -2.50 -0.26 -25.91
CA HIS A 178 -3.73 -1.06 -25.84
C HIS A 178 -3.54 -2.40 -25.12
N ARG A 179 -2.35 -3.01 -25.24
CA ARG A 179 -2.05 -4.25 -24.52
C ARG A 179 -1.89 -4.02 -23.03
N THR A 180 -1.41 -2.85 -22.62
CA THR A 180 -1.34 -2.51 -21.20
C THR A 180 -2.74 -2.18 -20.69
N ALA A 181 -3.54 -1.45 -21.47
CA ALA A 181 -4.94 -1.14 -21.14
C ALA A 181 -5.76 -2.40 -20.82
N SER A 182 -5.65 -3.44 -21.65
CA SER A 182 -6.39 -4.70 -21.47
C SER A 182 -5.98 -5.51 -20.23
N LEU A 183 -4.82 -5.20 -19.62
CA LEU A 183 -4.32 -5.85 -18.41
C LEU A 183 -4.67 -5.09 -17.11
N MET A 184 -5.35 -3.95 -17.19
CA MET A 184 -5.56 -3.08 -16.02
C MET A 184 -6.59 -3.65 -15.06
N LEU A 185 -7.66 -4.25 -15.58
CA LEU A 185 -8.72 -4.80 -14.76
C LEU A 185 -8.27 -6.08 -14.05
N ALA A 186 -8.17 -6.03 -12.72
CA ALA A 186 -7.99 -7.21 -11.88
C ALA A 186 -9.33 -7.57 -11.23
N ALA A 187 -10.14 -8.35 -11.94
CA ALA A 187 -11.42 -8.85 -11.46
C ALA A 187 -11.49 -10.36 -11.74
N PRO A 188 -11.44 -11.24 -10.73
CA PRO A 188 -11.61 -12.68 -10.92
C PRO A 188 -12.96 -13.05 -11.57
N VAL A 189 -14.02 -12.28 -11.29
CA VAL A 189 -15.30 -12.40 -11.99
C VAL A 189 -15.40 -11.30 -13.04
N ALA A 190 -15.70 -11.68 -14.28
CA ALA A 190 -15.84 -10.72 -15.37
C ALA A 190 -17.00 -9.73 -15.07
N PRO A 191 -16.85 -8.42 -15.33
CA PRO A 191 -17.90 -7.43 -15.03
C PRO A 191 -19.26 -7.72 -15.66
N ALA A 192 -19.29 -8.41 -16.81
CA ALA A 192 -20.54 -8.80 -17.47
C ALA A 192 -21.28 -9.96 -16.77
N GLN A 193 -20.60 -10.67 -15.87
CA GLN A 193 -21.13 -11.82 -15.13
C GLN A 193 -21.42 -11.50 -13.66
N ALA A 194 -20.83 -10.43 -13.13
CA ALA A 194 -21.05 -10.00 -11.76
C ALA A 194 -22.42 -9.31 -11.60
N GLY A 195 -23.18 -9.72 -10.59
CA GLY A 195 -24.45 -9.11 -10.17
C GLY A 195 -24.25 -7.79 -9.42
N GLY A 196 -23.03 -7.49 -8.98
CA GLY A 196 -22.67 -6.24 -8.32
C GLY A 196 -21.17 -6.09 -8.08
N PRO A 197 -20.71 -4.94 -7.56
CA PRO A 197 -19.29 -4.65 -7.34
C PRO A 197 -18.60 -5.64 -6.40
N ASP A 198 -19.30 -6.12 -5.37
CA ASP A 198 -18.74 -7.05 -4.39
C ASP A 198 -18.39 -8.41 -5.02
N GLU A 199 -19.17 -8.83 -6.03
CA GLU A 199 -18.93 -10.08 -6.76
C GLU A 199 -17.73 -10.00 -7.71
N LEU A 200 -17.29 -8.79 -8.12
CA LEU A 200 -16.12 -8.64 -9.00
C LEU A 200 -14.85 -9.22 -8.39
N LEU A 201 -14.75 -9.18 -7.06
CA LEU A 201 -13.62 -9.66 -6.28
C LEU A 201 -13.84 -11.07 -5.73
N ASP A 202 -14.99 -11.69 -6.04
CA ASP A 202 -15.29 -13.02 -5.56
C ASP A 202 -14.34 -14.05 -6.21
N THR A 203 -13.38 -14.52 -5.43
CA THR A 203 -12.44 -15.55 -5.84
C THR A 203 -13.07 -16.95 -5.85
N LEU A 204 -14.23 -17.12 -5.19
CA LEU A 204 -14.94 -18.40 -5.10
C LEU A 204 -15.83 -18.66 -6.32
N GLY A 205 -16.54 -17.64 -6.79
CA GLY A 205 -17.40 -17.71 -7.98
C GLY A 205 -16.65 -17.97 -9.30
N ALA A 206 -15.34 -17.70 -9.35
CA ALA A 206 -14.50 -17.88 -10.54
C ALA A 206 -14.13 -19.36 -10.87
N GLY A 207 -14.79 -20.33 -10.22
CA GLY A 207 -14.56 -21.77 -10.47
C GLY A 207 -13.30 -22.33 -9.84
N GLN A 208 -12.65 -21.61 -8.92
CA GLN A 208 -11.53 -22.10 -8.13
C GLN A 208 -12.05 -22.81 -6.88
N GLY A 209 -12.48 -24.07 -7.06
CA GLY A 209 -12.91 -24.97 -5.99
C GLY A 209 -11.74 -25.42 -5.09
N GLY A 210 -11.16 -24.47 -4.35
CA GLY A 210 -10.13 -24.73 -3.35
C GLY A 210 -10.69 -25.38 -2.09
N THR A 211 -9.83 -26.07 -1.35
CA THR A 211 -10.17 -26.54 0.00
C THR A 211 -10.29 -25.35 0.96
N ALA A 212 -11.02 -25.52 2.08
CA ALA A 212 -11.12 -24.48 3.10
C ALA A 212 -9.74 -24.02 3.62
N ASP A 213 -8.81 -24.96 3.78
CA ASP A 213 -7.42 -24.71 4.17
C ASP A 213 -6.66 -23.89 3.13
N GLU A 214 -6.88 -24.16 1.84
CA GLU A 214 -6.29 -23.38 0.75
C GLU A 214 -6.80 -21.94 0.73
N MET A 215 -8.11 -21.76 0.90
CA MET A 215 -8.70 -20.43 0.99
C MET A 215 -8.17 -19.66 2.20
N ALA A 216 -8.10 -20.31 3.37
CA ALA A 216 -7.57 -19.71 4.59
C ALA A 216 -6.09 -19.31 4.43
N ARG A 217 -5.26 -20.20 3.85
CA ARG A 217 -3.86 -19.89 3.54
C ARG A 217 -3.75 -18.67 2.62
N GLN A 218 -4.48 -18.65 1.51
CA GLN A 218 -4.40 -17.56 0.54
C GLN A 218 -4.87 -16.24 1.16
N ALA A 219 -5.98 -16.24 1.88
CA ALA A 219 -6.50 -15.08 2.61
C ALA A 219 -5.44 -14.52 3.58
N LEU A 220 -4.88 -15.38 4.43
CA LEU A 220 -3.86 -14.97 5.40
C LEU A 220 -2.59 -14.43 4.73
N MET A 221 -2.10 -15.11 3.70
CA MET A 221 -0.91 -14.66 2.97
C MET A 221 -1.14 -13.32 2.27
N ARG A 222 -2.33 -13.09 1.69
CA ARG A 222 -2.70 -11.78 1.10
C ARG A 222 -2.67 -10.69 2.16
N ARG A 223 -3.27 -10.94 3.34
CA ARG A 223 -3.22 -10.00 4.47
C ARG A 223 -1.79 -9.75 4.93
N LEU A 224 -0.96 -10.78 5.04
CA LEU A 224 0.43 -10.65 5.49
C LEU A 224 1.31 -9.84 4.53
N VAL A 225 1.04 -9.87 3.22
CA VAL A 225 1.82 -9.10 2.23
C VAL A 225 1.26 -7.70 1.93
N ASP A 226 -0.04 -7.47 2.13
CA ASP A 226 -0.69 -6.18 1.83
C ASP A 226 -0.96 -5.32 3.08
N GLU A 227 -1.09 -5.91 4.28
CA GLU A 227 -1.30 -5.15 5.52
C GLU A 227 0.04 -4.92 6.25
N PRO A 228 0.29 -3.72 6.80
CA PRO A 228 1.54 -3.42 7.52
C PRO A 228 1.70 -4.28 8.79
N VAL A 229 0.57 -4.61 9.43
CA VAL A 229 0.49 -5.49 10.59
C VAL A 229 -0.82 -6.27 10.52
N VAL A 230 -0.75 -7.59 10.57
CA VAL A 230 -1.92 -8.47 10.67
C VAL A 230 -2.17 -8.78 12.15
N TYR A 231 -3.27 -8.26 12.70
CA TYR A 231 -3.71 -8.55 14.06
C TYR A 231 -4.68 -9.72 14.08
N LEU A 232 -4.46 -10.70 14.95
CA LEU A 232 -5.32 -11.90 15.06
C LEU A 232 -6.76 -11.57 15.49
N ASP A 233 -6.96 -10.46 16.20
CA ASP A 233 -8.28 -9.97 16.60
C ASP A 233 -9.12 -9.47 15.41
N ASP A 234 -8.45 -9.09 14.31
CA ASP A 234 -9.13 -8.66 13.08
C ASP A 234 -9.26 -9.80 12.07
N VAL A 235 -8.84 -11.03 12.42
CA VAL A 235 -8.88 -12.21 11.55
C VAL A 235 -10.13 -13.06 11.85
N PRO A 236 -10.93 -13.44 10.84
CA PRO A 236 -12.04 -14.37 11.01
C PRO A 236 -11.64 -15.65 11.75
N GLY A 237 -12.53 -16.21 12.57
CA GLY A 237 -12.21 -17.34 13.46
C GLY A 237 -11.53 -18.52 12.77
N GLU A 238 -12.06 -18.96 11.63
CA GLU A 238 -11.50 -20.07 10.85
C GLU A 238 -10.09 -19.78 10.33
N GLN A 239 -9.88 -18.57 9.80
CA GLN A 239 -8.55 -18.13 9.35
C GLN A 239 -7.57 -18.00 10.53
N ARG A 240 -8.03 -17.55 11.69
CA ARG A 240 -7.21 -17.42 12.90
C ARG A 240 -6.78 -18.80 13.42
N ASP A 241 -7.70 -19.76 13.46
CA ASP A 241 -7.41 -21.12 13.91
C ASP A 241 -6.42 -21.80 12.94
N TYR A 242 -6.61 -21.60 11.62
CA TYR A 242 -5.64 -22.05 10.62
C TYR A 242 -4.26 -21.42 10.82
N PHE A 243 -4.20 -20.10 11.05
CA PHE A 243 -2.94 -19.39 11.30
C PHE A 243 -2.21 -19.96 12.52
N LEU A 244 -2.90 -20.18 13.64
CA LEU A 244 -2.28 -20.73 14.85
C LEU A 244 -1.73 -22.15 14.64
N ALA A 245 -2.40 -22.96 13.81
CA ALA A 245 -1.95 -24.31 13.49
C ALA A 245 -0.76 -24.35 12.50
N HIS A 246 -0.65 -23.36 11.60
CA HIS A 246 0.30 -23.39 10.47
C HIS A 246 1.26 -22.19 10.43
N ALA A 247 1.39 -21.44 11.52
CA ALA A 247 2.16 -20.20 11.55
C ALA A 247 3.59 -20.39 11.03
N ASP A 248 4.31 -21.40 11.53
CA ASP A 248 5.70 -21.64 11.14
C ASP A 248 5.87 -21.86 9.62
N GLU A 249 4.93 -22.57 9.00
CA GLU A 249 4.93 -22.82 7.55
C GLU A 249 4.70 -21.52 6.77
N LEU A 250 3.67 -20.75 7.14
CA LEU A 250 3.34 -19.48 6.49
C LEU A 250 4.51 -18.49 6.60
N LEU A 251 5.07 -18.35 7.80
CA LEU A 251 6.17 -17.43 8.05
C LEU A 251 7.46 -17.88 7.37
N ALA A 252 7.74 -19.18 7.29
CA ALA A 252 8.87 -19.71 6.54
C ALA A 252 8.72 -19.45 5.03
N ALA A 253 7.51 -19.62 4.49
CA ALA A 253 7.23 -19.32 3.09
C ALA A 253 7.46 -17.85 2.75
N LEU A 254 7.06 -16.92 3.64
CA LEU A 254 7.33 -15.49 3.49
C LEU A 254 8.82 -15.18 3.58
N ARG A 255 9.52 -15.67 4.61
CA ARG A 255 10.97 -15.44 4.80
C ARG A 255 11.76 -15.90 3.58
N LEU A 256 11.46 -17.09 3.05
CA LEU A 256 12.13 -17.63 1.87
C LEU A 256 11.71 -16.93 0.57
N GLY A 257 10.41 -16.69 0.39
CA GLY A 257 9.85 -16.12 -0.84
C GLY A 257 10.17 -14.65 -1.02
N LEU A 258 10.32 -13.90 0.07
CA LEU A 258 10.51 -12.46 0.06
C LEU A 258 11.89 -12.02 0.52
N ASP A 259 12.69 -12.93 1.09
CA ASP A 259 14.01 -12.61 1.66
C ASP A 259 13.92 -11.51 2.73
N THR A 260 12.89 -11.57 3.59
CA THR A 260 12.66 -10.59 4.67
C THR A 260 12.60 -11.24 6.05
N ARG A 261 12.66 -10.38 7.07
CA ARG A 261 12.30 -10.75 8.43
C ARG A 261 10.78 -10.65 8.62
N VAL A 262 10.19 -11.71 9.16
CA VAL A 262 8.81 -11.70 9.65
C VAL A 262 8.80 -11.80 11.17
N GLU A 263 8.25 -10.79 11.83
CA GLU A 263 8.09 -10.71 13.28
C GLU A 263 6.73 -11.28 13.67
N MET A 264 6.73 -12.15 14.69
CA MET A 264 5.52 -12.76 15.24
C MET A 264 5.44 -12.41 16.72
N ARG A 265 4.23 -12.04 17.17
CA ARG A 265 3.89 -11.79 18.57
C ARG A 265 2.55 -12.46 18.89
N THR A 266 2.19 -12.45 20.16
CA THR A 266 0.90 -12.99 20.63
C THR A 266 -0.31 -12.32 19.96
N GLU A 267 -0.18 -11.05 19.58
CA GLU A 267 -1.25 -10.25 19.00
C GLU A 267 -1.35 -10.37 17.47
N GLY A 268 -0.32 -10.89 16.79
CA GLY A 268 -0.26 -10.86 15.34
C GLY A 268 1.14 -11.03 14.73
N ALA A 269 1.24 -10.73 13.44
CA ALA A 269 2.48 -10.81 12.67
C ALA A 269 2.66 -9.60 11.74
N ALA A 270 3.92 -9.29 11.43
CA ALA A 270 4.30 -8.21 10.52
C ALA A 270 5.56 -8.55 9.73
N ILE A 271 5.56 -8.21 8.44
CA ILE A 271 6.75 -8.23 7.59
C ILE A 271 7.55 -6.96 7.87
N ILE A 272 8.83 -7.12 8.21
CA ILE A 272 9.73 -6.00 8.49
C ILE A 272 10.68 -5.84 7.31
N ASP A 273 10.46 -4.78 6.54
CA ASP A 273 11.19 -4.50 5.30
C ASP A 273 11.15 -3.00 4.97
N GLU A 274 12.22 -2.48 4.36
CA GLU A 274 12.32 -1.07 3.96
C GLU A 274 11.79 -0.81 2.53
N GLU A 275 11.73 -1.85 1.69
CA GLU A 275 11.31 -1.75 0.28
C GLU A 275 9.86 -2.20 0.06
N LEU A 276 9.37 -3.17 0.85
CA LEU A 276 7.99 -3.66 0.79
C LEU A 276 7.03 -2.81 1.64
N THR A 277 7.08 -1.49 1.46
CA THR A 277 6.18 -0.56 2.13
C THR A 277 5.77 0.58 1.21
N ASP A 278 4.49 0.93 1.23
CA ASP A 278 3.98 2.14 0.58
C ASP A 278 4.35 3.41 1.38
N LEU A 279 4.64 3.25 2.68
CA LEU A 279 4.98 4.32 3.59
C LEU A 279 6.24 3.99 4.39
N GLU A 280 7.36 4.56 3.95
CA GLU A 280 8.63 4.52 4.69
C GLU A 280 8.46 5.20 6.06
N PHE A 281 8.63 4.44 7.14
CA PHE A 281 8.51 4.95 8.50
C PHE A 281 9.42 4.21 9.50
N PRO A 282 10.24 4.94 10.28
CA PRO A 282 10.32 6.41 10.33
C PRO A 282 11.15 7.01 9.20
N LYS A 283 10.69 8.14 8.66
CA LYS A 283 11.38 8.94 7.64
C LYS A 283 11.89 10.25 8.23
N ALA A 284 12.97 10.81 7.67
CA ALA A 284 13.48 12.14 8.03
C ALA A 284 12.58 13.25 7.46
N SER A 285 11.37 13.40 8.01
CA SER A 285 10.39 14.41 7.59
C SER A 285 9.59 14.95 8.78
N ALA A 286 9.14 16.21 8.70
CA ALA A 286 8.38 16.85 9.77
C ALA A 286 7.09 16.08 10.16
N PRO A 287 6.27 15.58 9.21
CA PRO A 287 5.12 14.72 9.54
C PRO A 287 5.53 13.41 10.24
N SER A 288 6.62 12.78 9.82
CA SER A 288 7.12 11.53 10.43
C SER A 288 7.61 11.77 11.86
N PHE A 289 8.31 12.88 12.13
CA PHE A 289 8.67 13.27 13.50
C PHE A 289 7.45 13.53 14.38
N ALA A 290 6.41 14.17 13.82
CA ALA A 290 5.15 14.36 14.52
C ALA A 290 4.45 13.03 14.83
N ALA A 291 4.43 12.09 13.88
CA ALA A 291 3.90 10.75 14.08
C ALA A 291 4.66 9.94 15.14
N LEU A 292 6.00 9.96 15.11
CA LEU A 292 6.83 9.33 16.13
C LEU A 292 6.57 9.89 17.53
N ALA A 293 6.55 11.22 17.67
CA ALA A 293 6.31 11.87 18.94
C ALA A 293 4.90 11.58 19.48
N LEU A 294 3.89 11.59 18.61
CA LEU A 294 2.53 11.22 18.98
C LEU A 294 2.44 9.74 19.36
N ALA A 295 3.13 8.84 18.65
CA ALA A 295 3.16 7.41 18.97
C ALA A 295 3.71 7.15 20.38
N ASP A 296 4.80 7.82 20.76
CA ASP A 296 5.40 7.71 22.10
C ASP A 296 4.43 8.19 23.21
N ARG A 297 3.73 9.30 22.98
CA ARG A 297 2.71 9.83 23.88
C ARG A 297 1.53 8.86 24.03
N LEU A 298 1.03 8.33 22.91
CA LEU A 298 -0.06 7.35 22.90
C LEU A 298 0.34 6.04 23.60
N CYS A 299 1.57 5.57 23.42
CA CYS A 299 2.10 4.42 24.18
C CYS A 299 2.07 4.65 25.69
N SER A 300 2.27 5.89 26.14
CA SER A 300 2.25 6.25 27.56
C SER A 300 0.84 6.30 28.16
N GLU A 301 -0.22 6.35 27.34
CA GLU A 301 -1.60 6.27 27.79
C GLU A 301 -2.04 4.83 28.13
N VAL A 302 -1.31 3.83 27.62
CA VAL A 302 -1.62 2.42 27.89
C VAL A 302 -1.10 2.06 29.28
N ASP A 303 -2.00 1.98 30.25
CA ASP A 303 -1.67 1.57 31.61
C ASP A 303 -1.33 0.07 31.66
N SER A 304 -0.09 -0.26 32.04
CA SER A 304 0.37 -1.63 32.33
C SER A 304 -0.48 -2.38 33.36
N ARG A 305 -1.23 -1.68 34.23
CA ARG A 305 -2.14 -2.28 35.23
C ARG A 305 -3.57 -2.44 34.73
N SER A 306 -3.91 -1.87 33.58
CA SER A 306 -5.20 -1.98 32.92
C SER A 306 -5.03 -1.88 31.40
N PRO A 307 -4.51 -2.93 30.75
CA PRO A 307 -4.27 -2.97 29.30
C PRO A 307 -5.54 -2.77 28.44
N ARG A 308 -6.72 -2.62 29.06
CA ARG A 308 -8.01 -2.41 28.41
C ARG A 308 -8.31 -0.97 28.00
N ARG A 309 -7.54 0.04 28.44
CA ARG A 309 -7.70 1.42 27.92
C ARG A 309 -6.88 1.62 26.66
N MET A 310 -7.31 0.94 25.59
CA MET A 310 -6.79 1.15 24.23
C MET A 310 -7.52 2.29 23.51
N PHE A 311 -8.51 2.92 24.14
CA PHE A 311 -9.30 3.99 23.53
C PHE A 311 -8.90 5.36 24.09
N VAL A 312 -8.57 6.29 23.18
CA VAL A 312 -8.23 7.67 23.50
C VAL A 312 -9.33 8.58 22.94
N PRO A 313 -10.11 9.27 23.79
CA PRO A 313 -11.20 10.14 23.33
C PRO A 313 -10.65 11.42 22.68
N HIS A 314 -11.43 12.05 21.78
CA HIS A 314 -11.00 13.26 21.04
C HIS A 314 -10.44 14.39 21.91
N PRO A 315 -11.03 14.76 23.07
CA PRO A 315 -10.47 15.81 23.92
C PRO A 315 -9.05 15.46 24.40
N ARG A 316 -8.84 14.22 24.85
CA ARG A 316 -7.52 13.75 25.27
C ARG A 316 -6.53 13.69 24.11
N LEU A 317 -6.97 13.25 22.93
CA LEU A 317 -6.13 13.26 21.74
C LEU A 317 -5.66 14.69 21.39
N LEU A 318 -6.54 15.69 21.52
CA LEU A 318 -6.16 17.09 21.29
C LEU A 318 -5.13 17.59 22.31
N GLU A 319 -5.27 17.24 23.59
CA GLU A 319 -4.27 17.53 24.62
C GLU A 319 -2.90 16.94 24.27
N LEU A 320 -2.86 15.65 23.93
CA LEU A 320 -1.62 14.97 23.53
C LEU A 320 -0.97 15.64 22.30
N THR A 321 -1.77 16.01 21.31
CA THR A 321 -1.25 16.70 20.12
C THR A 321 -0.73 18.11 20.43
N ALA A 322 -1.30 18.79 21.43
CA ALA A 322 -0.80 20.09 21.90
C ALA A 322 0.53 19.95 22.66
N GLU A 323 0.67 18.90 23.49
CA GLU A 323 1.93 18.56 24.14
C GLU A 323 3.03 18.28 23.10
N VAL A 324 2.72 17.46 22.08
CA VAL A 324 3.65 17.17 20.97
C VAL A 324 4.01 18.45 20.20
N ALA A 325 3.04 19.32 19.92
CA ALA A 325 3.30 20.59 19.23
C ALA A 325 4.30 21.47 20.02
N ALA A 326 4.12 21.58 21.34
CA ALA A 326 5.00 22.35 22.21
C ALA A 326 6.45 21.80 22.23
N ASP A 327 6.60 20.48 22.13
CA ASP A 327 7.91 19.84 22.06
C ASP A 327 8.56 19.97 20.69
N LEU A 328 7.81 19.78 19.60
CA LEU A 328 8.33 19.85 18.24
C LEU A 328 8.71 21.25 17.79
N LEU A 329 8.03 22.29 18.30
CA LEU A 329 8.41 23.70 18.05
C LEU A 329 9.86 24.00 18.49
N LYS A 330 10.46 23.19 19.36
CA LYS A 330 11.85 23.32 19.80
C LYS A 330 12.86 22.74 18.79
N VAL A 331 12.39 21.95 17.82
CA VAL A 331 13.21 21.13 16.92
C VAL A 331 12.97 21.48 15.44
N ILE A 332 11.71 21.73 15.06
CA ILE A 332 11.33 22.05 13.68
C ILE A 332 10.52 23.35 13.58
N PRO A 333 10.68 24.13 12.49
CA PRO A 333 10.02 25.43 12.36
C PRO A 333 8.58 25.36 11.83
N ASN A 334 8.24 24.35 11.04
CA ASN A 334 6.92 24.18 10.42
C ASN A 334 6.69 22.70 10.00
N ILE A 335 5.44 22.36 9.72
CA ILE A 335 5.07 21.09 9.06
C ILE A 335 4.41 21.45 7.73
N ASN A 336 5.03 21.04 6.62
CA ASN A 336 4.56 21.31 5.25
C ASN A 336 4.30 22.82 4.99
N GLY A 337 5.15 23.69 5.53
CA GLY A 337 5.01 25.15 5.37
C GLY A 337 3.98 25.82 6.29
N HIS A 338 3.28 25.05 7.13
CA HIS A 338 2.28 25.57 8.07
C HIS A 338 2.82 25.63 9.51
N PRO A 339 2.39 26.62 10.33
CA PRO A 339 2.72 26.68 11.75
C PRO A 339 2.33 25.40 12.49
N ILE A 340 3.14 25.06 13.50
CA ILE A 340 2.92 23.87 14.31
C ILE A 340 1.96 24.22 15.45
N ASP A 341 0.80 23.58 15.44
CA ASP A 341 -0.20 23.59 16.52
C ASP A 341 -0.80 22.19 16.69
N ALA A 342 -1.67 22.03 17.69
CA ALA A 342 -2.32 20.75 17.99
C ALA A 342 -3.08 20.15 16.78
N ILE A 343 -3.77 21.01 16.02
CA ILE A 343 -4.55 20.59 14.85
C ILE A 343 -3.61 20.08 13.76
N ARG A 344 -2.53 20.82 13.49
CA ARG A 344 -1.53 20.45 12.49
C ARG A 344 -0.82 19.16 12.83
N ILE A 345 -0.48 18.94 14.10
CA ILE A 345 0.07 17.66 14.57
C ILE A 345 -0.93 16.54 14.28
N LYS A 346 -2.19 16.68 14.70
CA LYS A 346 -3.22 15.67 14.45
C LYS A 346 -3.36 15.36 12.96
N GLU A 347 -3.46 16.38 12.12
CA GLU A 347 -3.63 16.25 10.66
C GLU A 347 -2.42 15.60 9.97
N ALA A 348 -1.20 15.83 10.45
CA ALA A 348 0.00 15.29 9.85
C ALA A 348 0.37 13.90 10.39
N ALA A 349 0.21 13.67 11.70
CA ALA A 349 0.66 12.47 12.39
C ALA A 349 -0.35 11.31 12.34
N LEU A 350 -1.64 11.61 12.57
CA LEU A 350 -2.65 10.57 12.73
C LEU A 350 -2.86 9.74 11.45
N PRO A 351 -2.90 10.33 10.23
CA PRO A 351 -3.01 9.54 9.01
C PRO A 351 -1.87 8.52 8.85
N ILE A 352 -0.63 8.90 9.18
CA ILE A 352 0.53 8.00 9.15
C ILE A 352 0.32 6.82 10.11
N LEU A 353 -0.04 7.09 11.36
CA LEU A 353 -0.26 6.03 12.38
C LEU A 353 -1.42 5.10 12.02
N ILE A 354 -2.45 5.62 11.35
CA ILE A 354 -3.58 4.82 10.88
C ILE A 354 -3.17 3.97 9.68
N GLN A 355 -2.47 4.54 8.70
CA GLN A 355 -2.00 3.83 7.52
C GLN A 355 -1.06 2.67 7.88
N LEU A 356 -0.21 2.85 8.89
CA LEU A 356 0.69 1.82 9.42
C LEU A 356 0.01 0.78 10.33
N GLY A 357 -1.30 0.89 10.57
CA GLY A 357 -1.99 -0.06 11.45
C GLY A 357 -1.68 0.08 12.93
N LEU A 358 -1.12 1.20 13.37
CA LEU A 358 -0.75 1.45 14.77
C LEU A 358 -1.88 2.08 15.57
N THR A 359 -2.80 2.74 14.87
CA THR A 359 -4.05 3.26 15.44
C THR A 359 -5.22 2.99 14.48
N GLU A 360 -6.43 3.15 14.98
CA GLU A 360 -7.67 2.97 14.23
C GLU A 360 -8.67 4.07 14.61
N HIS A 361 -9.45 4.55 13.64
CA HIS A 361 -10.55 5.44 13.93
C HIS A 361 -11.63 4.73 14.75
N ALA A 362 -12.14 5.40 15.78
CA ALA A 362 -13.25 4.91 16.57
C ALA A 362 -14.25 6.05 16.80
N SER A 363 -15.53 5.71 16.99
CA SER A 363 -16.52 6.73 17.33
C SER A 363 -16.10 7.46 18.61
N GLY A 364 -15.98 8.79 18.55
CA GLY A 364 -15.58 9.59 19.70
C GLY A 364 -14.07 9.61 20.00
N GLY A 365 -13.21 8.96 19.21
CA GLY A 365 -11.75 9.06 19.41
C GLY A 365 -10.92 8.18 18.46
N ILE A 366 -9.88 7.58 19.02
CA ILE A 366 -9.03 6.60 18.33
C ILE A 366 -8.81 5.37 19.21
N ARG A 367 -8.55 4.23 18.58
CA ARG A 367 -8.08 3.02 19.24
C ARG A 367 -6.59 2.82 18.97
N ILE A 368 -5.80 2.70 20.02
CA ILE A 368 -4.39 2.29 19.97
C ILE A 368 -4.32 0.81 19.64
N ARG A 369 -3.44 0.41 18.74
CA ARG A 369 -3.20 -1.00 18.38
C ARG A 369 -1.87 -1.50 18.97
N PRO A 370 -1.71 -2.81 19.26
CA PRO A 370 -0.51 -3.33 19.91
C PRO A 370 0.80 -3.02 19.20
N GLY A 371 0.79 -2.94 17.86
CA GLY A 371 1.97 -2.62 17.06
C GLY A 371 2.59 -1.26 17.38
N LEU A 372 1.82 -0.33 17.97
CA LEU A 372 2.33 0.99 18.39
C LEU A 372 3.49 0.88 19.38
N ALA A 373 3.52 -0.18 20.20
CA ALA A 373 4.56 -0.42 21.21
C ALA A 373 5.99 -0.48 20.61
N ARG A 374 6.12 -0.78 19.30
CA ARG A 374 7.39 -0.74 18.56
C ARG A 374 8.05 0.64 18.59
N TYR A 375 7.25 1.70 18.69
CA TYR A 375 7.71 3.09 18.62
C TYR A 375 7.75 3.77 19.99
N ARG A 376 7.58 3.00 21.07
CA ARG A 376 7.80 3.52 22.43
C ARG A 376 9.27 3.90 22.57
N ALA A 377 9.54 5.13 23.00
CA ALA A 377 10.92 5.53 23.25
C ALA A 377 11.52 4.67 24.38
N GLN A 378 12.77 4.23 24.19
CA GLN A 378 13.51 3.61 25.28
C GLN A 378 13.63 4.61 26.45
N PRO A 379 13.57 4.15 27.71
CA PRO A 379 13.76 5.02 28.88
C PRO A 379 15.06 5.84 28.73
N GLY A 380 14.94 7.17 28.65
CA GLY A 380 16.07 8.11 28.51
C GLY A 380 16.39 8.61 27.09
N LEU A 381 15.72 8.07 26.07
CA LEU A 381 15.89 8.39 24.64
C LEU A 381 14.67 9.09 24.00
N GLY A 382 13.75 9.62 24.83
CA GLY A 382 12.43 10.18 24.48
C GLY A 382 12.30 10.84 23.10
N ALA A 383 11.10 10.85 22.51
CA ALA A 383 10.79 11.23 21.12
C ALA A 383 11.65 12.37 20.49
N ARG A 384 12.03 13.38 21.26
CA ARG A 384 12.99 14.43 20.89
C ARG A 384 14.36 13.90 20.44
N LYS A 385 15.00 13.01 21.20
CA LYS A 385 16.30 12.41 20.85
C LYS A 385 16.18 11.47 19.65
N ALA A 386 15.06 10.75 19.52
CA ALA A 386 14.80 9.93 18.34
C ALA A 386 14.69 10.81 17.08
N ALA A 387 13.95 11.92 17.14
CA ALA A 387 13.86 12.89 16.04
C ALA A 387 15.21 13.57 15.75
N GLU A 388 15.94 14.02 16.77
CA GLU A 388 17.30 14.58 16.63
C GLU A 388 18.26 13.57 16.01
N ASN A 389 18.24 12.30 16.43
CA ASN A 389 19.07 11.23 15.86
C ASN A 389 18.69 10.91 14.42
N LEU A 390 17.39 10.83 14.08
CA LEU A 390 16.94 10.63 12.70
C LEU A 390 17.34 11.79 11.78
N MET A 391 17.35 13.02 12.28
CA MET A 391 17.85 14.19 11.54
C MET A 391 19.37 14.18 11.36
N LEU A 392 20.12 13.69 12.35
CA LEU A 392 21.58 13.71 12.36
C LEU A 392 22.21 12.49 11.67
N PHE A 393 21.59 11.32 11.76
CA PHE A 393 22.18 10.02 11.37
C PHE A 393 21.30 9.19 10.42
N GLY A 394 20.04 9.57 10.19
CA GLY A 394 19.09 8.77 9.39
C GLY A 394 18.48 7.59 10.17
N ALA A 395 17.61 6.80 9.54
CA ALA A 395 16.80 5.76 10.19
C ALA A 395 17.57 4.47 10.55
N HIS A 396 18.75 4.24 9.98
CA HIS A 396 19.52 3.00 10.13
C HIS A 396 20.08 2.75 11.54
N ASP A 397 20.05 3.74 12.43
CA ASP A 397 20.63 3.67 13.80
C ASP A 397 19.59 3.53 14.93
N LEU A 398 18.31 3.24 14.63
CA LEU A 398 17.37 2.87 15.71
C LEU A 398 17.73 1.49 16.26
N PRO A 399 18.05 1.34 17.56
CA PRO A 399 18.39 0.04 18.12
C PRO A 399 17.19 -0.89 17.94
N SER A 400 17.44 -2.03 17.28
CA SER A 400 16.50 -3.14 17.23
C SER A 400 16.03 -3.45 18.65
N SER A 401 14.71 -3.54 18.88
CA SER A 401 14.19 -4.02 20.16
C SER A 401 14.91 -5.31 20.56
N PRO A 402 15.30 -5.49 21.83
CA PRO A 402 15.97 -6.71 22.23
C PRO A 402 15.04 -7.89 21.94
N LEU A 403 15.59 -8.91 21.29
CA LEU A 403 15.01 -10.25 21.30
C LEU A 403 14.73 -10.58 22.76
N LEU A 404 13.49 -10.99 23.07
CA LEU A 404 13.21 -11.67 24.32
C LEU A 404 14.22 -12.82 24.40
N SER A 405 15.14 -12.74 25.36
CA SER A 405 16.06 -13.81 25.68
C SER A 405 15.20 -15.05 25.94
N SER A 406 15.38 -16.08 25.12
CA SER A 406 14.95 -17.42 25.49
C SER A 406 15.58 -17.74 26.84
N GLU A 407 14.74 -17.90 27.86
CA GLU A 407 15.12 -18.64 29.06
C GLU A 407 15.48 -20.05 28.60
N ASP A 408 16.78 -20.33 28.50
CA ASP A 408 17.29 -21.68 28.57
C ASP A 408 17.86 -21.87 29.96
N ASP A 409 17.09 -22.63 30.73
CA ASP A 409 17.44 -23.23 31.99
C ASP A 409 18.25 -24.51 31.66
N SER A 410 19.54 -24.52 31.99
CA SER A 410 20.27 -25.77 32.26
C SER A 410 21.60 -25.46 32.92
N ASP A 411 21.64 -25.79 34.22
CA ASP A 411 22.68 -26.61 34.88
C ASP A 411 24.14 -26.37 34.47
N ASP A 412 24.92 -25.78 35.39
CA ASP A 412 26.10 -26.46 35.91
C ASP A 412 26.69 -25.78 37.18
N THR A 413 27.08 -26.65 38.13
CA THR A 413 28.02 -26.46 39.27
C THR A 413 27.57 -25.75 40.56
N LEU A 414 27.17 -26.54 41.57
CA LEU A 414 28.07 -27.11 42.61
C LEU A 414 27.35 -28.11 43.53
#